data_AF-A0AAV4GEF7-F1
#
_entry.id   AF-A0AAV4GEF7-F1
#
_cell.length_a   1.000
_cell.length_b   1.000
_cell.length_c   1.000
_cell.angle_alpha   90.00
_cell.angle_beta   90.00
_cell.angle_gamma   90.00
#
_symmetry.space_group_name_H-M   'P 1'
#
loop_
_entity.id
_entity.type
_entity.pdbx_description
1 polymer ?
#
loop_
_entity_poly.entity_id
_entity_poly.type
_entity_poly.pdbx_seq_one_letter_code
_entity_poly.pdbx_strand_id
1 'polypeptide(L)'
;MRSTPTAACEIHARIEPLGLRREKATLEMYERAQRMNPLHPAKLLVENWKKKDRIQYPTIMHYITNLQESCHLSNDRKPICRVPKIPPNKEMKSPEVITHLKRNQDTNKKTDPALLKLEAEITILTYPPDWIHLYTDVSALKATVNAGYGVYACFPDGTSKEIYGACGET
;
A
#
# COMPACT_ATOMS: atom_id res chain seq x y z
N MET A 1 25.50 32.23 11.07
CA MET A 1 24.13 32.80 11.13
C MET A 1 23.37 32.41 9.85
N ARG A 2 22.79 31.20 9.77
CA ARG A 2 21.97 30.75 8.62
C ARG A 2 20.97 29.67 9.08
N SER A 3 19.83 30.09 9.63
CA SER A 3 18.66 29.21 9.86
C SER A 3 17.34 29.99 9.91
N THR A 4 17.36 31.26 9.49
CA THR A 4 16.32 32.26 9.78
C THR A 4 14.99 32.13 9.00
N PRO A 5 14.91 31.63 7.75
CA PRO A 5 13.61 31.59 7.07
C PRO A 5 12.72 30.45 7.57
N THR A 6 13.26 29.25 7.78
CA THR A 6 12.45 28.06 8.07
C THR A 6 11.86 28.10 9.48
N ALA A 7 12.67 28.46 10.49
CA ALA A 7 12.20 28.52 11.87
C ALA A 7 11.18 29.66 12.09
N ALA A 8 11.37 30.82 11.45
CA ALA A 8 10.41 31.92 11.51
C ALA A 8 9.07 31.55 10.87
N CYS A 9 9.09 30.85 9.73
CA CYS A 9 7.88 30.31 9.10
C CYS A 9 7.20 29.25 9.97
N GLU A 10 7.95 28.37 10.66
CA GLU A 10 7.40 27.39 11.59
C GLU A 10 6.67 28.05 12.77
N ILE A 11 7.28 29.09 13.37
CA ILE A 11 6.67 29.86 14.45
C ILE A 11 5.40 30.58 13.97
N HIS A 12 5.47 31.25 12.81
CA HIS A 12 4.33 31.98 12.25
C HIS A 12 3.15 31.05 11.92
N ALA A 13 3.43 29.89 11.32
CA ALA A 13 2.43 28.90 10.98
C ALA A 13 2.02 27.99 12.16
N ARG A 14 2.62 28.18 13.36
CA ARG A 14 2.42 27.34 14.55
C ARG A 14 2.67 25.85 14.28
N ILE A 15 3.68 25.55 13.47
CA ILE A 15 4.10 24.20 13.12
C ILE A 15 5.25 23.79 14.04
N GLU A 16 5.26 22.53 14.47
CA GLU A 16 6.36 21.97 15.25
C GLU A 16 7.70 22.08 14.50
N PRO A 17 8.82 22.40 15.19
CA PRO A 17 10.13 22.49 14.57
C PRO A 17 10.50 21.24 13.76
N LEU A 18 11.11 21.44 12.59
CA LEU A 18 11.47 20.34 11.69
C LEU A 18 12.33 19.25 12.35
N GLY A 19 13.22 19.63 13.28
CA GLY A 19 14.04 18.69 14.04
C GLY A 19 13.19 17.69 14.84
N LEU A 20 12.28 18.20 15.66
CA LEU A 20 11.37 17.38 16.47
C LEU A 20 10.45 16.51 15.60
N ARG A 21 9.94 17.05 14.49
CA ARG A 21 9.14 16.27 13.54
C ARG A 21 9.92 15.10 12.93
N ARG A 22 11.20 15.31 12.60
CA ARG A 22 12.08 14.25 12.09
C ARG A 22 12.34 13.19 13.15
N GLU A 23 12.65 13.59 14.38
CA GLU A 23 12.85 12.68 15.51
C GLU A 23 11.60 11.82 15.77
N LYS A 24 10.43 12.46 15.83
CA LYS A 24 9.14 11.78 15.99
C LYS A 24 8.89 10.78 14.86
N ALA A 25 9.09 11.17 13.60
CA ALA A 25 8.91 10.27 12.46
C ALA A 25 9.87 9.06 12.52
N THR A 26 11.12 9.26 12.96
CA THR A 26 12.08 8.16 13.12
C THR A 26 11.69 7.18 14.23
N LEU A 27 11.20 7.70 15.37
CA LEU A 27 10.70 6.88 16.48
C LEU A 27 9.44 6.12 16.10
N GLU A 28 8.50 6.76 15.39
CA GLU A 28 7.28 6.11 14.90
C GLU A 28 7.62 4.95 13.95
N MET A 29 8.58 5.14 13.05
CA MET A 29 9.04 4.08 12.15
C MET A 29 9.62 2.89 12.93
N TYR A 30 10.47 3.17 13.92
CA TYR A 30 11.07 2.16 14.78
C TYR A 30 10.02 1.36 15.56
N GLU A 31 9.11 2.06 16.25
CA GLU A 31 8.04 1.43 17.02
C GLU A 31 7.11 0.59 16.13
N ARG A 32 6.81 1.09 14.92
CA ARG A 32 6.00 0.36 13.95
C ARG A 32 6.67 -0.95 13.55
N ALA A 33 7.99 -0.95 13.32
CA ALA A 33 8.74 -2.16 12.99
C ALA A 33 8.81 -3.15 14.16
N GLN A 34 9.06 -2.67 15.37
CA GLN A 34 9.14 -3.51 16.58
C GLN A 34 7.82 -4.23 16.91
N ARG A 35 6.69 -3.58 16.64
CA ARG A 35 5.34 -4.13 16.87
C ARG A 35 4.84 -5.05 15.75
N MET A 36 5.65 -5.35 14.74
CA MET A 36 5.28 -6.32 13.71
C MET A 36 5.43 -7.77 14.21
N ASN A 37 4.91 -8.71 13.41
CA ASN A 37 5.12 -10.15 13.62
C ASN A 37 6.64 -10.45 13.68
N PRO A 38 7.12 -11.31 14.59
CA PRO A 38 8.52 -11.75 14.67
C PRO A 38 9.15 -12.19 13.33
N LEU A 39 8.37 -12.79 12.43
CA LEU A 39 8.84 -13.23 11.12
C LEU A 39 8.90 -12.10 10.07
N HIS A 40 8.44 -10.90 10.39
CA HIS A 40 8.39 -9.80 9.44
C HIS A 40 9.81 -9.25 9.19
N PRO A 41 10.23 -9.06 7.92
CA PRO A 41 11.60 -8.64 7.58
C PRO A 41 12.01 -7.32 8.22
N ALA A 42 11.09 -6.34 8.32
CA ALA A 42 11.37 -5.06 8.97
C ALA A 42 11.70 -5.20 10.48
N LYS A 43 11.07 -6.16 11.18
CA LYS A 43 11.36 -6.41 12.58
C LYS A 43 12.72 -7.08 12.74
N LEU A 44 12.98 -8.11 11.94
CA LEU A 44 14.27 -8.79 11.89
C LEU A 44 15.42 -7.83 11.58
N LEU A 45 15.22 -6.88 10.66
CA LEU A 45 16.21 -5.86 10.32
C LEU A 45 16.51 -4.94 11.51
N VAL A 46 15.49 -4.54 12.27
CA VAL A 46 15.63 -3.67 13.44
C VAL A 46 16.30 -4.42 14.60
N GLU A 47 15.88 -5.65 14.89
CA GLU A 47 16.40 -6.46 16.00
C GLU A 47 17.84 -6.93 15.74
N ASN A 48 18.16 -7.33 14.49
CA ASN A 48 19.50 -7.80 14.14
C ASN A 48 20.44 -6.68 13.68
N TRP A 49 20.02 -5.42 13.81
CA TRP A 49 20.85 -4.30 13.40
C TRP A 49 22.10 -4.21 14.29
N LYS A 50 23.27 -4.24 13.67
CA LYS A 50 24.54 -4.00 14.33
C LYS A 50 25.09 -2.64 13.91
N LYS A 51 25.49 -1.84 14.89
CA LYS A 51 26.17 -0.57 14.65
C LYS A 51 27.44 -0.83 13.84
N LYS A 52 27.50 -0.25 12.64
CA LYS A 52 28.72 -0.18 11.84
C LYS A 52 29.13 1.28 11.83
N ASP A 53 30.31 1.56 12.37
CA ASP A 53 30.85 2.92 12.36
C ASP A 53 31.25 3.26 10.93
N ARG A 54 30.35 3.96 10.23
CA ARG A 54 30.59 4.48 8.89
C ARG A 54 31.10 5.91 9.00
N ILE A 55 32.15 6.22 8.26
CA ILE A 55 32.88 7.49 8.34
C ILE A 55 32.03 8.69 7.87
N GLN A 56 31.04 8.50 6.98
CA GLN A 56 30.45 9.66 6.30
C GLN A 56 29.01 10.04 6.67
N TYR A 57 28.11 9.13 7.08
CA TYR A 57 26.77 9.56 7.54
C TYR A 57 26.14 8.58 8.53
N PRO A 58 25.58 9.05 9.65
CA PRO A 58 24.76 8.21 10.54
C PRO A 58 23.48 7.78 9.82
N THR A 59 23.17 6.48 9.89
CA THR A 59 21.91 5.94 9.37
C THR A 59 20.75 6.27 10.31
N ILE A 60 19.51 6.11 9.84
CA ILE A 60 18.32 6.31 10.69
C ILE A 60 18.38 5.47 11.98
N MET A 61 18.89 4.24 11.90
CA MET A 61 19.08 3.38 13.08
C MET A 61 20.07 3.96 14.10
N HIS A 62 21.11 4.67 13.63
CA HIS A 62 22.05 5.37 14.51
C HIS A 62 21.40 6.56 15.22
N TYR A 63 20.50 7.28 14.54
CA TYR A 63 19.71 8.32 15.18
C TYR A 63 18.74 7.74 16.22
N ILE A 64 18.09 6.62 15.91
CA ILE A 64 17.17 5.94 16.81
C ILE A 64 17.90 5.49 18.08
N THR A 65 19.10 4.89 18.00
CA THR A 65 19.83 4.48 19.21
C THR A 65 20.10 5.64 20.14
N ASN A 66 20.46 6.81 19.60
CA ASN A 66 20.69 8.02 20.40
C ASN A 66 19.37 8.56 21.00
N LEU A 67 18.26 8.48 20.27
CA LEU A 67 16.94 8.89 20.76
C LEU A 67 16.36 7.91 21.79
N GLN A 68 16.71 6.64 21.75
CA GLN A 68 16.27 5.66 22.74
C GLN A 68 16.84 5.94 24.12
N GLU A 69 18.08 6.43 24.18
CA GLU A 69 18.73 6.85 25.43
C GLU A 69 17.97 8.00 26.09
N SER A 70 17.37 8.91 25.31
CA SER A 70 16.64 10.07 25.82
C SER A 70 15.15 9.83 26.07
N CYS A 71 14.49 8.91 25.34
CA CYS A 71 13.03 8.77 25.35
C CYS A 71 12.45 7.62 26.20
N HIS A 72 13.26 6.85 26.95
CA HIS A 72 12.80 5.76 27.85
C HIS A 72 11.60 4.93 27.32
N LEU A 73 11.72 4.38 26.11
CA LEU A 73 10.62 3.65 25.47
C LEU A 73 10.29 2.35 26.22
N SER A 74 9.00 2.01 26.31
CA SER A 74 8.54 0.74 26.90
C SER A 74 9.02 -0.47 26.10
N ASN A 75 9.44 -1.52 26.81
CA ASN A 75 9.79 -2.81 26.22
C ASN A 75 8.57 -3.71 26.00
N ASP A 76 7.47 -3.49 26.72
CA ASP A 76 6.23 -4.24 26.55
C ASP A 76 5.42 -3.67 25.38
N ARG A 77 5.62 -4.26 24.20
CA ARG A 77 5.06 -3.80 22.93
C ARG A 77 3.96 -4.73 22.44
N LYS A 78 2.72 -4.22 22.39
CA LYS A 78 1.60 -4.94 21.77
C LYS A 78 1.74 -4.94 20.24
N PRO A 79 1.45 -6.06 19.57
CA PRO A 79 1.54 -6.12 18.12
C PRO A 79 0.53 -5.19 17.45
N ILE A 80 0.93 -4.55 16.34
CA ILE A 80 0.02 -3.74 15.54
C ILE A 80 -0.87 -4.67 14.72
N CYS A 81 -2.17 -4.66 15.00
CA CYS A 81 -3.18 -5.28 14.16
C CYS A 81 -3.76 -4.21 13.23
N ARG A 82 -3.35 -4.20 11.95
CA ARG A 82 -3.83 -3.23 10.95
C ARG A 82 -5.24 -3.54 10.44
N VAL A 83 -5.63 -4.82 10.53
CA VAL A 83 -6.92 -5.29 10.02
C VAL A 83 -7.84 -5.46 11.23
N PRO A 84 -9.08 -4.95 11.20
CA PRO A 84 -10.04 -5.27 12.25
C PRO A 84 -10.16 -6.79 12.37
N LYS A 85 -10.19 -7.30 13.60
CA LYS A 85 -10.43 -8.72 13.85
C LYS A 85 -11.79 -9.06 13.23
N ILE A 86 -11.77 -9.83 12.15
CA ILE A 86 -12.97 -10.34 11.52
C ILE A 86 -13.74 -11.11 12.60
N PRO A 87 -15.06 -10.92 12.73
CA PRO A 87 -15.84 -11.68 13.70
C PRO A 87 -15.60 -13.18 13.49
N PRO A 88 -15.43 -13.98 14.56
CA PRO A 88 -15.13 -15.41 14.45
C PRO A 88 -16.17 -16.21 13.66
N ASN A 89 -17.37 -15.64 13.50
CA ASN A 89 -18.49 -16.25 12.78
C ASN A 89 -18.46 -15.97 11.26
N LYS A 90 -17.47 -15.22 10.76
CA LYS A 90 -17.38 -14.88 9.33
C LYS A 90 -16.19 -15.61 8.73
N GLU A 91 -16.46 -16.72 8.04
CA GLU A 91 -15.44 -17.47 7.32
C GLU A 91 -14.80 -16.59 6.24
N MET A 92 -13.48 -16.44 6.32
CA MET A 92 -12.71 -15.76 5.29
C MET A 92 -12.46 -16.74 4.14
N LYS A 93 -13.27 -16.65 3.09
CA LYS A 93 -13.02 -17.42 1.87
C LYS A 93 -11.84 -16.80 1.12
N SER A 94 -10.90 -17.65 0.71
CA SER A 94 -9.85 -17.22 -0.23
C SER A 94 -10.50 -16.73 -1.52
N PRO A 95 -9.96 -15.69 -2.17
CA PRO A 95 -10.48 -15.24 -3.45
C PRO A 95 -10.36 -16.37 -4.47
N GLU A 96 -11.47 -16.64 -5.17
CA GLU A 96 -11.52 -17.61 -6.26
C GLU A 96 -11.12 -16.90 -7.57
N VAL A 97 -10.12 -17.43 -8.28
CA VAL A 97 -9.67 -16.90 -9.56
C VAL A 97 -10.24 -17.75 -10.68
N ILE A 98 -11.17 -17.18 -11.43
CA ILE A 98 -11.81 -17.83 -12.59
C ILE A 98 -11.17 -17.26 -13.85
N THR A 99 -10.53 -18.12 -14.65
CA THR A 99 -9.79 -17.74 -15.87
C THR A 99 -10.56 -17.95 -17.17
N HIS A 100 -11.78 -18.48 -17.09
CA HIS A 100 -12.66 -18.76 -18.22
C HIS A 100 -13.99 -18.01 -18.09
N LEU A 101 -14.66 -17.76 -19.22
CA LEU A 101 -16.03 -17.24 -19.19
C LEU A 101 -16.97 -18.31 -18.62
N LYS A 102 -17.95 -17.90 -17.80
CA LYS A 102 -18.76 -18.85 -17.02
C LYS A 102 -19.62 -19.77 -17.87
N ARG A 103 -20.10 -19.30 -19.03
CA ARG A 103 -21.07 -20.02 -19.86
C ARG A 103 -20.40 -20.90 -20.92
N ASN A 104 -19.39 -20.39 -21.62
CA ASN A 104 -18.69 -21.12 -22.66
C ASN A 104 -17.17 -21.08 -22.46
N GLN A 105 -16.62 -22.17 -21.94
CA GLN A 105 -15.21 -22.31 -21.59
C GLN A 105 -14.28 -22.38 -22.81
N ASP A 106 -14.80 -22.73 -23.99
CA ASP A 106 -14.01 -22.83 -25.23
C ASP A 106 -13.80 -21.45 -25.91
N THR A 107 -14.44 -20.41 -25.38
CA THR A 107 -14.35 -19.06 -25.91
C THR A 107 -12.96 -18.49 -25.67
N ASN A 108 -12.27 -18.15 -26.75
CA ASN A 108 -10.89 -17.67 -26.72
C ASN A 108 -10.69 -16.44 -27.62
N LYS A 109 -9.48 -15.87 -27.63
CA LYS A 109 -9.17 -14.65 -28.40
C LYS A 109 -9.32 -14.78 -29.93
N LYS A 110 -9.49 -16.00 -30.46
CA LYS A 110 -9.72 -16.26 -31.89
C LYS A 110 -11.21 -16.38 -32.23
N THR A 111 -12.09 -16.39 -31.23
CA THR A 111 -13.55 -16.38 -31.46
C THR A 111 -13.99 -15.05 -32.07
N ASP A 112 -15.11 -15.10 -32.77
CA ASP A 112 -15.71 -13.91 -33.37
C ASP A 112 -15.90 -12.81 -32.31
N PRO A 113 -15.45 -11.57 -32.54
CA PRO A 113 -15.53 -10.50 -31.56
C PRO A 113 -16.94 -10.21 -31.04
N ALA A 114 -17.98 -10.39 -31.88
CA ALA A 114 -19.36 -10.17 -31.45
C ALA A 114 -19.82 -11.25 -30.45
N LEU A 115 -19.45 -12.51 -30.70
CA LEU A 115 -19.70 -13.61 -29.75
C LEU A 115 -18.90 -13.43 -28.46
N LEU A 116 -17.62 -13.04 -28.55
CA LEU A 116 -16.78 -12.80 -27.37
C LEU A 116 -17.35 -11.69 -26.50
N LYS A 117 -17.82 -10.59 -27.11
CA LYS A 117 -18.47 -9.48 -26.41
C LYS A 117 -19.75 -9.94 -25.70
N LEU A 118 -20.62 -10.67 -26.41
CA LEU A 118 -21.87 -11.19 -25.85
C LEU A 118 -21.62 -12.08 -24.63
N GLU A 119 -20.69 -13.02 -24.73
CA GLU A 119 -20.36 -13.94 -23.65
C GLU A 119 -19.68 -13.23 -22.45
N ALA A 120 -18.88 -12.19 -22.71
CA ALA A 120 -18.32 -11.34 -21.66
C ALA A 120 -19.42 -10.55 -20.92
N GLU A 121 -20.36 -9.94 -21.65
CA GLU A 121 -21.49 -9.20 -21.05
C GLU A 121 -22.38 -10.13 -20.20
N ILE A 122 -22.72 -11.31 -20.71
CA ILE A 122 -23.47 -12.31 -19.94
C ILE A 122 -22.70 -12.71 -18.67
N THR A 123 -21.39 -12.93 -18.78
CA THR A 123 -20.56 -13.29 -17.63
C THR A 123 -20.58 -12.19 -16.57
N ILE A 124 -20.50 -10.92 -16.96
CA ILE A 124 -20.62 -9.79 -16.04
C ILE A 124 -21.97 -9.80 -15.32
N LEU A 125 -23.06 -10.01 -16.06
CA LEU A 125 -24.42 -10.06 -15.51
C LEU A 125 -24.66 -11.25 -14.56
N THR A 126 -23.83 -12.29 -14.59
CA THR A 126 -23.94 -13.40 -13.62
C THR A 126 -23.44 -13.06 -12.22
N TYR A 127 -22.71 -11.95 -12.05
CA TYR A 127 -22.23 -11.55 -10.73
C TYR A 127 -23.31 -10.75 -9.98
N PRO A 128 -23.44 -10.93 -8.65
CA PRO A 128 -24.46 -10.22 -7.89
C PRO A 128 -24.32 -8.69 -7.99
N PRO A 129 -25.41 -7.95 -8.20
CA PRO A 129 -25.36 -6.49 -8.41
C PRO A 129 -25.08 -5.69 -7.12
N ASP A 130 -25.20 -6.33 -5.96
CA ASP A 130 -24.87 -5.78 -4.65
C ASP A 130 -23.36 -5.82 -4.35
N TRP A 131 -22.55 -6.32 -5.28
CA TRP A 131 -21.10 -6.34 -5.16
C TRP A 131 -20.47 -5.07 -5.75
N ILE A 132 -19.25 -4.76 -5.30
CA ILE A 132 -18.43 -3.77 -5.97
C ILE A 132 -17.80 -4.46 -7.18
N HIS A 133 -18.11 -3.97 -8.39
CA HIS A 133 -17.54 -4.50 -9.62
C HIS A 133 -16.32 -3.67 -10.02
N LEU A 134 -15.17 -4.32 -10.15
CA LEU A 134 -13.94 -3.68 -10.60
C LEU A 134 -13.54 -4.26 -11.95
N TYR A 135 -13.46 -3.40 -12.96
CA TYR A 135 -12.98 -3.74 -14.29
C TYR A 135 -11.62 -3.10 -14.48
N THR A 136 -10.61 -3.93 -14.72
CA THR A 136 -9.22 -3.48 -14.86
C THR A 136 -8.73 -3.79 -16.25
N ASP A 137 -8.04 -2.83 -16.87
CA ASP A 137 -7.33 -3.04 -18.12
C ASP A 137 -5.91 -2.45 -18.03
N VAL A 138 -4.98 -3.09 -18.71
CA VAL A 138 -3.58 -2.67 -18.77
C VAL A 138 -3.17 -2.66 -20.23
N SER A 139 -2.73 -1.49 -20.70
CA SER A 139 -2.22 -1.30 -22.05
C SER A 139 -0.71 -1.09 -22.00
N ALA A 140 -0.04 -1.59 -23.03
CA ALA A 140 1.41 -1.46 -23.17
C ALA A 140 1.75 -1.25 -24.65
N LEU A 141 2.34 -0.10 -24.97
CA LEU A 141 2.82 0.22 -26.31
C LEU A 141 4.34 0.05 -26.34
N LYS A 142 4.86 -0.73 -27.30
CA LYS A 142 6.30 -1.06 -27.40
C LYS A 142 6.87 -1.68 -26.12
N ALA A 143 6.26 -2.79 -25.67
CA ALA A 143 6.64 -3.50 -24.46
C ALA A 143 6.51 -2.63 -23.19
N THR A 144 7.52 -2.59 -22.33
CA THR A 144 7.45 -2.02 -20.97
C THR A 144 7.63 -0.51 -20.89
N VAL A 145 7.90 0.18 -22.00
CA VAL A 145 8.31 1.60 -21.97
C VAL A 145 7.12 2.54 -21.80
N ASN A 146 6.02 2.27 -22.50
CA ASN A 146 4.80 3.09 -22.43
C ASN A 146 3.63 2.21 -21.99
N ALA A 147 3.54 1.97 -20.68
CA ALA A 147 2.44 1.23 -20.09
C ALA A 147 1.47 2.18 -19.40
N GLY A 148 0.18 1.86 -19.44
CA GLY A 148 -0.87 2.54 -18.73
C GLY A 148 -1.81 1.55 -18.08
N TYR A 149 -2.46 1.98 -17.01
CA TYR A 149 -3.48 1.20 -16.32
C TYR A 149 -4.79 1.98 -16.31
N GLY A 150 -5.90 1.24 -16.33
CA GLY A 150 -7.24 1.76 -16.17
C GLY A 150 -8.05 0.84 -15.27
N VAL A 151 -8.81 1.44 -14.36
CA VAL A 151 -9.74 0.77 -13.47
C VAL A 151 -11.06 1.51 -13.52
N TYR A 152 -12.12 0.80 -13.84
CA TYR A 152 -13.50 1.26 -13.71
C TYR A 152 -14.15 0.52 -12.55
N ALA A 153 -14.60 1.26 -11.53
CA ALA A 153 -15.26 0.72 -10.36
C ALA A 153 -16.73 1.09 -10.36
N CYS A 154 -17.63 0.10 -10.29
CA CYS A 154 -19.06 0.29 -10.06
C CYS A 154 -19.41 -0.10 -8.63
N PHE A 155 -20.11 0.78 -7.93
CA PHE A 155 -20.58 0.55 -6.58
C PHE A 155 -22.05 0.13 -6.54
N PRO A 156 -22.50 -0.58 -5.49
CA PRO A 156 -23.89 -1.05 -5.37
C PRO A 156 -24.94 0.07 -5.35
N ASP A 157 -24.54 1.29 -5.01
CA ASP A 157 -25.40 2.48 -5.02
C ASP A 157 -25.59 3.09 -6.43
N GLY A 158 -25.01 2.46 -7.46
CA GLY A 158 -25.05 2.92 -8.84
C GLY A 158 -24.01 3.99 -9.17
N THR A 159 -23.19 4.42 -8.21
CA THR A 159 -22.08 5.33 -8.49
C THR A 159 -20.93 4.58 -9.16
N SER A 160 -20.11 5.32 -9.92
CA SER A 160 -18.91 4.78 -10.53
C SER A 160 -17.70 5.68 -10.35
N LYS A 161 -16.51 5.08 -10.42
CA LYS A 161 -15.24 5.77 -10.31
C LYS A 161 -14.23 5.22 -11.29
N GLU A 162 -13.55 6.12 -11.97
CA GLU A 162 -12.43 5.81 -12.87
C GLU A 162 -11.10 6.14 -12.21
N ILE A 163 -10.13 5.25 -12.36
CA ILE A 163 -8.75 5.45 -11.94
C ILE A 163 -7.87 5.00 -13.09
N TYR A 164 -7.12 5.91 -13.68
CA TYR A 164 -6.20 5.59 -14.77
C TYR A 164 -4.95 6.46 -14.69
N GLY A 165 -3.87 5.98 -15.31
CA GLY A 165 -2.62 6.72 -15.36
C GLY A 165 -1.54 5.99 -16.15
N ALA A 166 -0.45 6.69 -16.42
CA ALA A 166 0.75 6.09 -16.97
C ALA A 166 1.52 5.34 -15.86
N CYS A 167 2.10 4.20 -16.20
CA CYS A 167 3.01 3.48 -15.32
C CYS A 167 4.40 4.13 -15.40
N GLY A 168 4.97 4.53 -14.26
CA GLY A 168 6.34 5.05 -14.19
C GLY A 168 6.47 6.58 -14.11
N GLU A 169 5.37 7.31 -13.98
CA GLU A 169 5.42 8.71 -13.56
C GLU A 169 5.76 8.78 -12.05
N THR A 170 7.00 9.11 -11.73
CA THR A 170 7.47 9.51 -10.38
C THR A 170 8.28 10.79 -10.48
#